data_AF-A0A958LHP6-F1
#
_entry.id   AF-A0A958LHP6-F1
#
_cell.length_a   1.000
_cell.length_b   1.000
_cell.length_c   1.000
_cell.angle_alpha   90.00
_cell.angle_beta   90.00
_cell.angle_gamma   90.00
#
_symmetry.space_group_name_H-M   'P 1'
#
loop_
_entity.id
_entity.type
_entity.pdbx_description
1 polymer ?
#
loop_
_entity_poly.entity_id
_entity_poly.type
_entity_poly.pdbx_seq_one_letter_code
_entity_poly.pdbx_strand_id
1 'polypeptide(L)' 'KLCGKMRRFNIRVVVGDKVTVGVSPYDPSHGLIMYRHK' A
#
# COMPACT_ATOMS: atom_id res chain seq x y z
N LYS A 1 -2.94 4.00 -3.39
CA LYS A 1 -2.47 3.35 -4.65
C LYS A 1 -1.47 2.23 -4.31
N LEU A 2 -1.49 1.09 -5.02
CA LEU A 2 -0.53 -0.01 -4.80
C LEU A 2 0.84 0.29 -5.41
N CYS A 3 1.94 -0.05 -4.72
CA CYS A 3 3.27 0.07 -5.29
C CYS A 3 3.50 -0.93 -6.43
N GLY A 4 4.43 -0.62 -7.33
CA GLY A 4 4.77 -1.50 -8.46
C GLY A 4 5.27 -2.87 -8.02
N LYS A 5 5.99 -2.94 -6.89
CA LYS A 5 6.48 -4.19 -6.32
C LYS A 5 5.33 -5.13 -5.96
N MET A 6 4.29 -4.64 -5.29
CA MET A 6 3.12 -5.45 -4.94
C MET A 6 2.33 -5.91 -6.16
N ARG A 7 2.24 -5.09 -7.22
CA ARG A 7 1.62 -5.51 -8.50
C ARG A 7 2.42 -6.63 -9.18
N ARG A 8 3.75 -6.56 -9.16
CA ARG A 8 4.64 -7.58 -9.73
C ARG A 8 4.52 -8.93 -9.04
N PHE A 9 4.32 -8.95 -7.73
CA PHE A 9 4.14 -10.18 -6.94
C PHE A 9 2.68 -10.61 -6.78
N ASN A 10 1.75 -10.02 -7.55
CA ASN A 10 0.31 -10.31 -7.48
C ASN A 10 -0.28 -10.22 -6.05
N ILE A 11 0.27 -9.35 -5.19
CA ILE A 11 -0.20 -9.18 -3.82
C ILE A 11 -1.48 -8.34 -3.85
N ARG A 12 -2.60 -8.99 -3.53
CA ARG A 12 -3.92 -8.36 -3.43
C ARG A 12 -4.14 -7.87 -2.00
N VAL A 13 -4.74 -6.69 -1.85
CA VAL A 13 -5.11 -6.10 -0.57
C VAL A 13 -6.61 -6.23 -0.41
N VAL A 14 -7.06 -6.80 0.70
CA VAL A 14 -8.47 -6.97 1.05
C VAL A 14 -8.78 -6.10 2.26
N VAL A 15 -10.06 -5.75 2.44
CA VAL A 15 -10.49 -4.97 3.61
C VAL A 15 -10.23 -5.81 4.88
N GLY A 16 -9.50 -5.23 5.83
CA GLY A 16 -9.07 -5.91 7.06
C GLY A 16 -7.58 -6.27 7.10
N ASP A 17 -6.86 -6.13 5.99
CA ASP A 17 -5.42 -6.37 5.95
C ASP A 17 -4.60 -5.27 6.63
N LYS A 18 -3.59 -5.68 7.40
CA LYS A 18 -2.58 -4.76 7.92
C LYS A 18 -1.57 -4.43 6.83
N VAL A 19 -1.58 -3.17 6.40
CA VAL A 19 -0.69 -2.66 5.35
C VAL A 19 0.11 -1.47 5.84
N THR A 20 1.36 -1.37 5.39
CA THR A 20 2.18 -0.18 5.56
C THR A 20 1.90 0.77 4.40
N VAL A 21 1.48 1.99 4.76
CA VAL A 21 1.20 3.07 3.81
C VAL A 21 2.26 4.16 3.97
N GLY A 22 2.92 4.51 2.87
CA GLY A 22 3.74 5.72 2.79
C GLY A 22 2.86 6.87 2.30
N VAL A 23 2.78 7.95 3.07
CA VAL A 23 2.08 9.18 2.69
C VAL A 23 3.08 10.27 2.36
N SER A 24 2.75 11.11 1.39
CA SER A 24 3.55 12.30 1.11
C SER A 24 3.24 13.38 2.14
N PRO A 25 4.24 14.13 2.64
CA PRO A 25 4.03 15.18 3.63
C PRO A 25 3.18 16.35 3.11
N TYR A 26 3.03 16.46 1.79
CA TYR A 26 2.25 17.51 1.13
C TYR A 26 0.77 17.14 0.96
N ASP A 27 0.44 15.85 0.93
CA ASP A 27 -0.92 15.34 0.65
C ASP A 27 -1.18 14.04 1.44
N PRO A 28 -1.59 14.14 2.72
CA PRO A 28 -1.90 12.95 3.53
C PRO A 28 -3.16 12.20 3.04
N SER A 29 -4.00 12.85 2.23
CA SER A 29 -5.17 12.24 1.60
C SER A 29 -4.80 11.13 0.61
N HIS A 30 -3.58 11.14 0.06
CA HIS A 30 -3.13 10.19 -0.94
C HIS A 30 -1.97 9.33 -0.41
N GLY A 31 -2.29 8.07 -0.10
CA GLY A 31 -1.32 7.08 0.38
C GLY A 31 -0.88 6.07 -0.68
N LEU A 32 0.38 5.63 -0.59
CA LEU A 32 0.94 4.54 -1.38
C LEU A 32 1.17 3.31 -0.50
N ILE A 33 0.53 2.20 -0.85
CA ILE A 33 0.64 0.95 -0.10
C ILE A 33 1.94 0.27 -0.53
N MET A 34 2.88 0.16 0.42
CA MET A 34 4.22 -0.36 0.16
C MET A 34 4.34 -1.84 0.50
N TYR A 35 3.73 -2.27 1.60
CA TYR A 35 3.88 -3.62 2.13
C TYR A 35 2.59 -4.11 2.79
N ARG A 36 2.35 -5.41 2.72
CA ARG A 36 1.28 -6.10 3.45
C ARG A 36 1.94 -7.05 4.45
N HIS A 37 1.59 -6.92 5.72
CA HIS A 37 2.02 -7.85 6.76
C HIS A 37 1.16 -9.11 6.66
N LYS A 38 1.78 -10.29 6.86
CA LYS A 38 1.04 -11.54 7.02
C LYS A 38 0.42 -11.61 8.42
#